data_AF-H8X4Y7-F1
#
_entry.id   AF-H8X4Y7-F1
#
_cell.length_a   1.000
_cell.length_b   1.000
_cell.length_c   1.000
_cell.angle_alpha   90.00
_cell.angle_beta   90.00
_cell.angle_gamma   90.00
#
_symmetry.space_group_name_H-M   'P 1'
#
loop_
_entity.id
_entity.type
_entity.pdbx_description
1 polymer ?
#
loop_
_entity_poly.entity_id
_entity_poly.type
_entity_poly.pdbx_seq_one_letter_code
_entity_poly.pdbx_strand_id
1 'polypeptide(L)'
;MENYHTKTISRELYLYVSLSGVLRPRIYSCREPFRNKLVVRNIEFEEKIECECSLDQDYLIPLCFLTNFAMGRSITALDDLTVNNIGVFKKINEVSLSTAYPESWYTASLKSTDIIVQLAFYSELPVGAIRARSFNNNQIKSSFAEALNSTTLQKTPNCIYIESFAVLEKYRNLGIGSELLAWVINETKNRFIHEIVVHVQASNEKVINWYIKKGFEKRDLVKDYYKEQGLETPDAYILTLSV
;
A
#
# COMPACT_ATOMS: atom_id res chain seq x y z
N MET A 1 15.44 -28.00 -68.68
CA MET A 1 16.78 -27.70 -68.16
C MET A 1 16.63 -26.59 -67.14
N GLU A 2 17.10 -26.87 -65.92
CA GLU A 2 16.96 -26.07 -64.70
C GLU A 2 17.61 -24.68 -64.82
N ASN A 3 17.06 -23.70 -64.10
CA ASN A 3 17.76 -23.08 -62.97
C ASN A 3 16.90 -22.02 -62.26
N TYR A 4 16.87 -22.11 -60.93
CA TYR A 4 16.31 -21.13 -60.00
C TYR A 4 17.26 -19.94 -59.82
N HIS A 5 16.74 -18.72 -59.76
CA HIS A 5 17.04 -17.76 -58.70
C HIS A 5 16.12 -16.54 -58.77
N THR A 6 15.33 -16.35 -57.70
CA THR A 6 14.58 -15.14 -57.38
C THR A 6 15.48 -14.12 -56.70
N LYS A 7 15.39 -12.84 -57.09
CA LYS A 7 15.78 -11.71 -56.21
C LYS A 7 14.83 -10.53 -56.40
N THR A 8 14.32 -10.09 -55.26
CA THR A 8 13.27 -9.11 -55.00
C THR A 8 13.71 -7.69 -55.31
N ILE A 9 12.78 -6.92 -55.87
CA ILE A 9 12.89 -5.52 -56.29
C ILE A 9 12.66 -4.61 -55.07
N SER A 10 13.60 -3.71 -54.78
CA SER A 10 13.36 -2.52 -53.96
C SER A 10 13.04 -1.35 -54.88
N ARG A 11 11.93 -0.65 -54.62
CA ARG A 11 11.66 0.68 -55.17
C ARG A 11 11.05 1.57 -54.10
N GLU A 12 11.77 2.64 -53.82
CA GLU A 12 11.42 3.79 -53.00
C GLU A 12 10.15 4.48 -53.54
N LEU A 13 9.31 4.99 -52.64
CA LEU A 13 8.38 6.07 -52.95
C LEU A 13 8.48 7.14 -51.87
N TYR A 14 9.01 8.29 -52.26
CA TYR A 14 9.06 9.52 -51.46
C TYR A 14 7.67 10.15 -51.38
N LEU A 15 7.27 10.64 -50.19
CA LEU A 15 6.12 11.53 -50.04
C LEU A 15 6.55 12.81 -49.30
N TYR A 16 6.57 13.93 -50.04
CA TYR A 16 6.70 15.28 -49.52
C TYR A 16 5.41 15.69 -48.80
N VAL A 17 5.49 16.24 -47.59
CA VAL A 17 4.35 16.91 -46.93
C VAL A 17 4.75 18.33 -46.55
N SER A 18 4.05 19.30 -47.15
CA SER A 18 4.19 20.73 -46.90
C SER A 18 3.42 21.12 -45.62
N LEU A 19 4.04 21.95 -44.78
CA LEU A 19 3.47 22.54 -43.57
C LEU A 19 2.31 23.50 -43.86
N SER A 20 1.12 23.22 -43.31
CA SER A 20 0.20 24.20 -42.68
C SER A 20 -1.16 23.56 -42.38
N GLY A 21 -1.67 23.71 -41.15
CA GLY A 21 -3.10 23.51 -40.88
C GLY A 21 -3.46 22.75 -39.59
N VAL A 22 -4.00 23.51 -38.65
CA VAL A 22 -4.65 23.12 -37.38
C VAL A 22 -5.70 22.01 -37.55
N LEU A 23 -5.63 20.92 -36.77
CA LEU A 23 -6.78 20.02 -36.54
C LEU A 23 -6.83 19.46 -35.11
N ARG A 24 -8.04 19.56 -34.52
CA ARG A 24 -8.43 19.18 -33.15
C ARG A 24 -8.37 17.66 -32.92
N PRO A 25 -8.13 17.18 -31.67
CA PRO A 25 -8.12 15.75 -31.40
C PRO A 25 -9.55 15.17 -31.42
N ARG A 26 -9.77 14.19 -32.31
CA ARG A 26 -10.90 13.26 -32.27
C ARG A 26 -10.51 12.07 -31.39
N ILE A 27 -11.21 11.90 -30.28
CA ILE A 27 -11.06 10.75 -29.38
C ILE A 27 -11.66 9.53 -30.10
N TYR A 28 -10.84 8.50 -30.34
CA TYR A 28 -11.33 7.16 -30.67
C TYR A 28 -11.12 6.24 -29.47
N SER A 29 -12.22 5.67 -28.99
CA SER A 29 -12.29 4.61 -27.99
C SER A 29 -11.76 3.30 -28.61
N CYS A 30 -10.74 2.70 -27.99
CA CYS A 30 -10.37 1.32 -28.25
C CYS A 30 -11.28 0.39 -27.41
N ARG A 31 -12.08 -0.42 -28.09
CA ARG A 31 -12.73 -1.61 -27.54
C ARG A 31 -11.76 -2.79 -27.67
N GLU A 32 -11.44 -3.45 -26.56
CA GLU A 32 -10.88 -4.81 -26.61
C GLU A 32 -11.92 -5.82 -27.13
N PRO A 33 -11.46 -6.96 -27.69
CA PRO A 33 -11.99 -8.22 -27.20
C PRO A 33 -10.91 -9.29 -26.91
N PHE A 34 -10.93 -9.76 -25.67
CA PHE A 34 -10.84 -11.15 -25.17
C PHE A 34 -10.01 -12.24 -25.89
N ARG A 35 -9.10 -12.82 -25.07
CA ARG A 35 -8.78 -14.25 -24.84
C ARG A 35 -8.71 -15.22 -26.05
N ASN A 36 -7.56 -15.88 -26.21
CA ASN A 36 -7.38 -17.27 -25.76
C ASN A 36 -5.94 -17.76 -25.94
N LYS A 37 -5.51 -18.55 -24.95
CA LYS A 37 -4.21 -19.23 -24.86
C LYS A 37 -4.27 -20.48 -25.75
N LEU A 38 -3.52 -20.51 -26.84
CA LEU A 38 -3.25 -21.70 -27.65
C LEU A 38 -1.74 -21.89 -27.69
N VAL A 39 -1.27 -22.93 -26.99
CA VAL A 39 0.13 -23.35 -26.95
C VAL A 39 0.34 -24.32 -28.11
N VAL A 40 1.12 -23.93 -29.11
CA VAL A 40 1.67 -24.85 -30.12
C VAL A 40 3.11 -24.42 -30.46
N ARG A 41 4.06 -25.26 -30.00
CA ARG A 41 5.42 -25.51 -30.52
C ARG A 41 6.42 -24.33 -30.56
N ASN A 42 7.41 -24.44 -29.66
CA ASN A 42 8.80 -24.01 -29.77
C ASN A 42 9.12 -22.93 -30.81
N ILE A 43 9.01 -21.66 -30.43
CA ILE A 43 10.02 -20.63 -30.71
C ILE A 43 9.99 -19.64 -29.54
N GLU A 44 11.11 -19.48 -28.84
CA GLU A 44 11.36 -18.31 -27.99
C GLU A 44 11.59 -17.11 -28.93
N PHE A 45 10.70 -16.12 -28.89
CA PHE A 45 11.01 -14.79 -29.41
C PHE A 45 11.22 -13.87 -28.20
N GLU A 46 12.48 -13.67 -27.83
CA GLU A 46 12.90 -12.45 -27.14
C GLU A 46 12.70 -11.29 -28.12
N GLU A 47 11.64 -10.51 -27.96
CA GLU A 47 11.57 -9.19 -28.59
C GLU A 47 12.47 -8.25 -27.78
N LYS A 48 13.75 -8.26 -28.14
CA LYS A 48 14.75 -7.29 -27.72
C LYS A 48 14.42 -5.98 -28.44
N ILE A 49 13.84 -5.02 -27.72
CA ILE A 49 13.67 -3.65 -28.23
C ILE A 49 15.05 -2.97 -28.14
N GLU A 50 15.86 -3.11 -29.18
CA GLU A 50 17.07 -2.31 -29.36
C GLU A 50 16.71 -1.01 -30.08
N CYS A 51 16.77 0.11 -29.34
CA CYS A 51 16.64 1.45 -29.91
C CYS A 51 18.01 1.89 -30.43
N GLU A 52 18.22 1.86 -31.75
CA GLU A 52 19.35 2.57 -32.37
C GLU A 52 19.05 4.08 -32.40
N CYS A 53 19.72 4.84 -31.53
CA CYS A 53 19.76 6.30 -31.59
C CYS A 53 20.88 6.74 -32.54
N SER A 54 20.54 7.23 -33.73
CA SER A 54 21.46 8.03 -34.53
C SER A 54 21.62 9.41 -33.87
N LEU A 55 22.84 9.66 -33.39
CA LEU A 55 23.30 10.92 -32.83
C LEU A 55 23.34 11.99 -33.92
N ASP A 56 22.46 12.99 -33.81
CA ASP A 56 22.78 14.35 -34.25
C ASP A 56 22.57 15.29 -33.07
N GLN A 57 23.63 16.05 -32.80
CA GLN A 57 23.74 17.03 -31.73
C GLN A 57 22.73 18.16 -31.96
N ASP A 58 21.83 18.36 -31.00
CA ASP A 58 21.64 19.61 -30.25
C ASP A 58 20.21 19.71 -29.68
N TYR A 59 20.12 19.93 -28.37
CA TYR A 59 18.90 20.14 -27.58
C TYR A 59 17.87 19.00 -27.53
N LEU A 60 18.25 17.90 -26.85
CA LEU A 60 17.31 16.88 -26.37
C LEU A 60 17.27 16.89 -24.84
N ILE A 61 16.24 17.53 -24.29
CA ILE A 61 15.75 17.16 -22.95
C ILE A 61 15.33 15.69 -23.09
N PRO A 62 15.84 14.76 -22.27
CA PRO A 62 15.56 13.35 -22.44
C PRO A 62 14.04 13.11 -22.46
N LEU A 63 13.52 12.47 -23.52
CA LEU A 63 12.12 12.05 -23.61
C LEU A 63 11.73 11.07 -22.49
N CYS A 64 12.70 10.56 -21.72
CA CYS A 64 12.50 9.85 -20.45
C CYS A 64 11.94 10.74 -19.32
N PHE A 65 12.03 12.07 -19.42
CA PHE A 65 11.50 13.00 -18.44
C PHE A 65 10.04 13.40 -18.69
N LEU A 66 9.44 12.99 -19.81
CA LEU A 66 8.05 13.35 -20.16
C LEU A 66 7.06 12.18 -20.13
N THR A 67 7.49 10.96 -19.80
CA THR A 67 6.56 9.83 -19.57
C THR A 67 5.89 9.85 -18.19
N ASN A 68 6.27 10.78 -17.30
CA ASN A 68 5.59 10.98 -16.01
C ASN A 68 4.41 11.97 -16.08
N PHE A 69 4.06 12.48 -17.27
CA PHE A 69 2.90 13.37 -17.40
C PHE A 69 1.63 12.56 -17.64
N ALA A 70 0.89 12.36 -16.54
CA ALA A 70 -0.49 11.90 -16.44
C ALA A 70 -0.75 10.37 -16.39
N MET A 71 -0.07 9.64 -15.50
CA MET A 71 -0.87 8.71 -14.69
C MET A 71 -1.73 9.58 -13.77
N GLY A 72 -3.05 9.54 -13.94
CA GLY A 72 -3.98 10.20 -13.02
C GLY A 72 -3.61 9.83 -11.58
N ARG A 73 -3.74 10.79 -10.64
CA ARG A 73 -3.51 10.52 -9.22
C ARG A 73 -4.27 9.26 -8.82
N SER A 74 -3.65 8.40 -8.00
CA SER A 74 -4.37 7.27 -7.41
C SER A 74 -5.64 7.79 -6.74
N ILE A 75 -6.76 7.06 -6.90
CA ILE A 75 -8.02 7.39 -6.23
C ILE A 75 -7.88 7.30 -4.69
N THR A 76 -6.90 6.54 -4.23
CA THR A 76 -6.48 6.48 -2.85
C THR A 76 -5.32 7.44 -2.59
N ALA A 77 -5.38 8.14 -1.46
CA ALA A 77 -4.31 8.99 -0.98
C ALA A 77 -4.10 8.75 0.52
N LEU A 78 -2.86 8.89 0.98
CA LEU A 78 -2.50 8.85 2.39
C LEU A 78 -2.12 10.25 2.85
N ASP A 79 -2.54 10.63 4.06
CA ASP A 79 -2.27 11.95 4.62
C ASP A 79 -2.05 11.88 6.13
N ASP A 80 -1.25 12.80 6.64
CA ASP A 80 -0.80 12.83 8.03
C ASP A 80 -1.91 13.31 8.97
N LEU A 81 -1.82 12.90 10.23
CA LEU A 81 -2.73 13.39 11.27
C LEU A 81 -2.37 14.84 11.66
N THR A 82 -3.36 15.72 11.63
CA THR A 82 -3.27 17.13 12.03
C THR A 82 -4.27 17.44 13.14
N VAL A 83 -4.11 18.59 13.80
CA VAL A 83 -5.06 19.05 14.84
C VAL A 83 -6.49 19.19 14.29
N ASN A 84 -6.62 19.51 12.99
CA ASN A 84 -7.91 19.73 12.34
C ASN A 84 -8.65 18.43 12.00
N ASN A 85 -7.92 17.35 11.69
CA ASN A 85 -8.49 16.08 11.25
C ASN A 85 -8.63 15.05 12.40
N ILE A 86 -8.25 15.40 13.64
CA ILE A 86 -8.38 14.50 14.81
C ILE A 86 -9.81 14.02 15.07
N GLY A 87 -10.82 14.87 14.81
CA GLY A 87 -12.22 14.50 14.95
C GLY A 87 -12.65 13.42 13.96
N VAL A 88 -12.09 13.46 12.75
CA VAL A 88 -12.30 12.45 11.71
C VAL A 88 -11.67 11.11 12.14
N PHE A 89 -10.44 11.14 12.63
CA PHE A 89 -9.76 9.96 13.14
C PHE A 89 -10.55 9.29 14.28
N LYS A 90 -11.02 10.09 15.24
CA LYS A 90 -11.90 9.61 16.32
C LYS A 90 -13.17 8.96 15.78
N LYS A 91 -13.84 9.61 14.80
CA LYS A 91 -15.08 9.08 14.25
C LYS A 91 -14.89 7.78 13.46
N ILE A 92 -13.80 7.65 12.71
CA ILE A 92 -13.48 6.41 11.98
C ILE A 92 -13.30 5.25 12.95
N ASN A 93 -12.58 5.46 14.06
CA ASN A 93 -12.36 4.43 15.07
C ASN A 93 -13.67 4.04 15.78
N GLU A 94 -14.47 5.00 16.22
CA GLU A 94 -15.76 4.76 16.88
C GLU A 94 -16.74 3.95 16.00
N VAL A 95 -16.73 4.19 14.69
CA VAL A 95 -17.64 3.51 13.76
C VAL A 95 -17.11 2.14 13.35
N SER A 96 -15.78 1.97 13.26
CA SER A 96 -15.18 0.76 12.70
C SER A 96 -14.77 -0.27 13.74
N LEU A 97 -14.44 0.15 14.96
CA LEU A 97 -13.92 -0.68 16.05
C LEU A 97 -14.94 -0.77 17.18
N SER A 98 -14.98 -1.91 17.87
CA SER A 98 -15.79 -2.11 19.07
C SER A 98 -15.17 -1.48 20.32
N THR A 99 -13.89 -1.11 20.27
CA THR A 99 -13.13 -0.54 21.39
C THR A 99 -13.26 0.99 21.42
N ALA A 100 -13.65 1.53 22.57
CA ALA A 100 -13.64 2.97 22.81
C ALA A 100 -12.29 3.41 23.40
N TYR A 101 -11.70 4.47 22.83
CA TYR A 101 -10.46 5.07 23.34
C TYR A 101 -10.74 6.42 24.01
N PRO A 102 -10.05 6.77 25.11
CA PRO A 102 -10.20 8.05 25.78
C PRO A 102 -9.60 9.21 24.95
N GLU A 103 -10.03 10.44 25.23
CA GLU A 103 -9.55 11.63 24.50
C GLU A 103 -8.04 11.90 24.68
N SER A 104 -7.47 11.52 25.82
CA SER A 104 -6.03 11.57 26.08
C SER A 104 -5.22 10.74 25.07
N TRP A 105 -5.77 9.61 24.61
CA TRP A 105 -5.13 8.75 23.62
C TRP A 105 -5.07 9.40 22.23
N TYR A 106 -6.14 10.11 21.85
CA TYR A 106 -6.19 10.86 20.59
C TYR A 106 -5.26 12.07 20.62
N THR A 107 -5.23 12.83 21.73
CA THR A 107 -4.34 13.99 21.85
C THR A 107 -2.86 13.60 21.90
N ALA A 108 -2.52 12.44 22.48
CA ALA A 108 -1.17 11.88 22.43
C ALA A 108 -0.71 11.56 20.99
N SER A 109 -1.65 11.22 20.10
CA SER A 109 -1.36 10.88 18.71
C SER A 109 -0.78 12.02 17.88
N LEU A 110 -0.94 13.27 18.33
CA LEU A 110 -0.42 14.47 17.64
C LEU A 110 1.01 14.86 18.06
N LYS A 111 1.48 14.38 19.23
CA LYS A 111 2.64 14.98 19.92
C LYS A 111 3.86 14.06 20.03
N SER A 112 3.70 12.77 19.79
CA SER A 112 4.71 11.77 20.16
C SER A 112 5.54 11.31 18.96
N THR A 113 6.86 11.48 19.03
CA THR A 113 7.82 10.94 18.05
C THR A 113 7.72 9.42 17.90
N ASP A 114 7.38 8.73 18.98
CA ASP A 114 7.27 7.27 19.02
C ASP A 114 5.98 6.73 18.39
N ILE A 115 5.00 7.60 18.11
CA ILE A 115 3.72 7.21 17.52
C ILE A 115 3.74 7.59 16.04
N ILE A 116 3.25 6.67 15.21
CA ILE A 116 2.95 6.93 13.81
C ILE A 116 1.45 6.81 13.58
N VAL A 117 0.89 7.75 12.85
CA VAL A 117 -0.52 7.75 12.47
C VAL A 117 -0.63 8.14 11.02
N GLN A 118 -1.46 7.42 10.27
CA GLN A 118 -1.79 7.77 8.90
C GLN A 118 -3.28 7.63 8.62
N LEU A 119 -3.83 8.61 7.91
CA LEU A 119 -5.19 8.58 7.40
C LEU A 119 -5.18 8.13 5.94
N ALA A 120 -6.22 7.39 5.54
CA ALA A 120 -6.47 7.03 4.16
C ALA A 120 -7.71 7.74 3.63
N PHE A 121 -7.55 8.33 2.46
CA PHE A 121 -8.57 9.00 1.69
C PHE A 121 -8.92 8.18 0.46
N TYR A 122 -10.20 8.10 0.13
CA TYR A 122 -10.69 7.52 -1.10
C TYR A 122 -11.58 8.55 -1.79
N SER A 123 -11.19 9.01 -2.98
CA SER A 123 -11.88 10.09 -3.69
C SER A 123 -12.09 11.33 -2.80
N GLU A 124 -11.03 11.77 -2.11
CA GLU A 124 -11.02 12.92 -1.19
C GLU A 124 -11.87 12.76 0.09
N LEU A 125 -12.41 11.57 0.36
CA LEU A 125 -13.13 11.27 1.59
C LEU A 125 -12.26 10.46 2.54
N PRO A 126 -12.15 10.83 3.83
CA PRO A 126 -11.41 10.06 4.82
C PRO A 126 -12.19 8.78 5.16
N VAL A 127 -11.60 7.62 4.89
CA VAL A 127 -12.28 6.31 4.98
C VAL A 127 -11.52 5.28 5.81
N GLY A 128 -10.26 5.53 6.14
CA GLY A 128 -9.46 4.64 6.97
C GLY A 128 -8.41 5.37 7.77
N ALA A 129 -7.91 4.70 8.80
CA ALA A 129 -6.84 5.19 9.63
C ALA A 129 -6.03 4.03 10.23
N ILE A 130 -4.74 4.26 10.42
CA ILE A 130 -3.85 3.36 11.14
C ILE A 130 -3.05 4.16 12.16
N ARG A 131 -2.89 3.61 13.36
CA ARG A 131 -2.04 4.15 14.41
C ARG A 131 -1.20 3.03 15.01
N ALA A 132 0.09 3.26 15.08
CA ALA A 132 1.05 2.36 15.69
C ALA A 132 2.04 3.10 16.58
N ARG A 133 2.64 2.38 17.53
CA ARG A 133 3.58 2.93 18.51
C ARG A 133 4.84 2.08 18.56
N SER A 134 6.00 2.74 18.56
CA SER A 134 7.29 2.12 18.81
C SER A 134 7.39 1.64 20.26
N PHE A 135 7.83 0.40 20.46
CA PHE A 135 7.95 -0.25 21.75
C PHE A 135 9.23 -1.11 21.84
N ASN A 136 9.68 -1.42 23.05
CA ASN A 136 10.81 -2.31 23.28
C ASN A 136 10.36 -3.72 23.68
N ASN A 137 10.58 -4.71 22.81
CA ASN A 137 10.19 -6.12 22.98
C ASN A 137 10.76 -6.80 24.26
N ASN A 138 11.66 -6.16 25.01
CA ASN A 138 12.03 -6.63 26.35
C ASN A 138 10.83 -6.84 27.32
N GLN A 139 9.62 -6.41 26.96
CA GLN A 139 8.37 -6.69 27.69
C GLN A 139 7.17 -6.98 26.76
N ILE A 140 7.22 -7.95 25.84
CA ILE A 140 5.93 -8.53 25.38
C ILE A 140 5.31 -9.25 26.60
N LYS A 141 4.54 -8.50 27.38
CA LYS A 141 3.82 -8.95 28.57
C LYS A 141 2.35 -9.08 28.23
N SER A 142 1.71 -10.04 28.87
CA SER A 142 0.42 -10.66 28.52
C SER A 142 -0.84 -9.79 28.70
N SER A 143 -0.75 -8.46 28.92
CA SER A 143 -1.91 -7.63 29.23
C SER A 143 -1.91 -6.27 28.49
N PHE A 144 -3.11 -5.85 28.02
CA PHE A 144 -3.33 -4.58 27.30
C PHE A 144 -2.99 -3.34 28.15
N ALA A 145 -3.26 -3.40 29.47
CA ALA A 145 -3.01 -2.30 30.41
C ALA A 145 -1.52 -2.03 30.66
N GLU A 146 -0.66 -3.05 30.61
CA GLU A 146 0.78 -2.88 30.82
C GLU A 146 1.50 -2.36 29.57
N ALA A 147 1.02 -2.71 28.38
CA ALA A 147 1.50 -2.15 27.11
C ALA A 147 1.32 -0.62 27.04
N LEU A 148 0.27 -0.09 27.67
CA LEU A 148 0.01 1.35 27.74
C LEU A 148 0.95 2.09 28.71
N ASN A 149 1.50 1.41 29.72
CA ASN A 149 2.29 2.00 30.81
C ASN A 149 3.81 1.89 30.62
N SER A 150 4.28 1.42 29.46
CA SER A 150 5.72 1.26 29.21
C SER A 150 6.42 2.61 29.01
N THR A 151 6.83 3.21 30.12
CA THR A 151 7.71 4.37 30.12
C THR A 151 9.12 3.85 29.82
N THR A 152 9.62 4.04 28.60
CA THR A 152 10.92 3.48 28.21
C THR A 152 12.06 4.40 28.64
N LEU A 153 12.84 3.92 29.61
CA LEU A 153 14.23 4.29 29.84
C LEU A 153 15.09 3.84 28.63
N GLN A 154 15.71 4.81 27.94
CA GLN A 154 16.96 4.73 27.16
C GLN A 154 17.33 3.41 26.45
N LYS A 155 16.42 2.79 25.69
CA LYS A 155 16.76 1.71 24.75
C LYS A 155 16.06 1.95 23.42
N THR A 156 16.79 1.81 22.31
CA THR A 156 16.23 1.92 20.96
C THR A 156 15.01 1.01 20.82
N PRO A 157 13.89 1.50 20.27
CA PRO A 157 12.71 0.66 20.08
C PRO A 157 13.04 -0.46 19.11
N ASN A 158 12.61 -1.68 19.43
CA ASN A 158 12.91 -2.88 18.64
C ASN A 158 11.70 -3.39 17.85
N CYS A 159 10.50 -2.86 18.15
CA CYS A 159 9.23 -3.32 17.58
C CYS A 159 8.26 -2.14 17.38
N ILE A 160 7.36 -2.23 16.40
CA ILE A 160 6.20 -1.36 16.24
C ILE A 160 4.93 -2.15 16.56
N TYR A 161 4.12 -1.61 17.47
CA TYR A 161 2.84 -2.19 17.87
C TYR A 161 1.69 -1.44 17.21
N ILE A 162 0.88 -2.15 16.41
CA ILE A 162 -0.33 -1.56 15.77
C ILE A 162 -1.45 -1.54 16.82
N GLU A 163 -1.81 -0.34 17.28
CA GLU A 163 -2.82 -0.15 18.32
C GLU A 163 -4.23 0.04 17.76
N SER A 164 -4.36 0.74 16.64
CA SER A 164 -5.63 0.96 15.96
C SER A 164 -5.44 0.81 14.46
N PHE A 165 -6.30 0.04 13.82
CA PHE A 165 -6.34 -0.09 12.37
C PHE A 165 -7.79 -0.26 11.93
N ALA A 166 -8.31 0.75 11.26
CA ALA A 166 -9.70 0.87 10.91
C ALA A 166 -9.88 1.27 9.44
N VAL A 167 -10.82 0.60 8.77
CA VAL A 167 -11.34 1.00 7.46
C VAL A 167 -12.86 0.86 7.50
N LEU A 168 -13.56 1.91 7.08
CA LEU A 168 -15.02 1.95 7.00
C LEU A 168 -15.53 0.78 6.16
N GLU A 169 -16.59 0.12 6.62
CA GLU A 169 -17.08 -1.13 6.05
C GLU A 169 -17.37 -1.08 4.55
N LYS A 170 -18.00 0.02 4.09
CA LYS A 170 -18.34 0.24 2.68
C LYS A 170 -17.14 0.41 1.75
N TYR A 171 -15.96 0.69 2.30
CA TYR A 171 -14.71 0.92 1.56
C TYR A 171 -13.69 -0.22 1.75
N ARG A 172 -14.10 -1.32 2.39
CA ARG A 172 -13.28 -2.53 2.49
C ARG A 172 -13.19 -3.23 1.14
N ASN A 173 -12.16 -4.06 0.96
CA ASN A 173 -11.85 -4.77 -0.30
C ASN A 173 -11.46 -3.89 -1.50
N LEU A 174 -11.20 -2.59 -1.28
CA LEU A 174 -10.70 -1.66 -2.30
C LEU A 174 -9.17 -1.46 -2.25
N GLY A 175 -8.44 -2.31 -1.53
CA GLY A 175 -6.97 -2.19 -1.38
C GLY A 175 -6.48 -1.20 -0.32
N ILE A 176 -7.34 -0.31 0.19
CA ILE A 176 -7.00 0.74 1.16
C ILE A 176 -6.26 0.23 2.39
N GLY A 177 -6.75 -0.85 3.02
CA GLY A 177 -6.07 -1.43 4.18
C GLY A 177 -4.69 -2.01 3.84
N SER A 178 -4.48 -2.48 2.61
CA SER A 178 -3.17 -2.96 2.17
C SER A 178 -2.19 -1.80 1.98
N GLU A 179 -2.68 -0.66 1.51
CA GLU A 179 -1.89 0.56 1.33
C GLU A 179 -1.47 1.16 2.68
N LEU A 180 -2.40 1.24 3.64
CA LEU A 180 -2.09 1.64 5.02
C LEU A 180 -1.06 0.71 5.68
N LEU A 181 -1.21 -0.60 5.52
CA LEU A 181 -0.26 -1.56 6.08
C LEU A 181 1.11 -1.45 5.40
N ALA A 182 1.16 -1.28 4.09
CA ALA A 182 2.40 -1.08 3.34
C ALA A 182 3.13 0.20 3.80
N TRP A 183 2.39 1.27 4.05
CA TRP A 183 2.93 2.50 4.63
C TRP A 183 3.55 2.25 6.00
N VAL A 184 2.86 1.55 6.91
CA VAL A 184 3.41 1.22 8.24
C VAL A 184 4.68 0.36 8.12
N ILE A 185 4.70 -0.62 7.22
CA ILE A 185 5.89 -1.44 6.97
C ILE A 185 7.06 -0.56 6.49
N ASN A 186 6.81 0.37 5.58
CA ASN A 186 7.84 1.29 5.08
C ASN A 186 8.34 2.22 6.20
N GLU A 187 7.45 2.80 6.98
CA GLU A 187 7.81 3.64 8.13
C GLU A 187 8.59 2.87 9.20
N THR A 188 8.28 1.59 9.38
CA THR A 188 9.02 0.69 10.27
C THR A 188 10.47 0.52 9.81
N LYS A 189 10.68 0.31 8.50
CA LYS A 189 12.02 0.23 7.89
C LYS A 189 12.78 1.55 8.02
N ASN A 190 12.11 2.68 7.77
CA ASN A 190 12.70 4.02 7.89
C ASN A 190 13.19 4.32 9.31
N ARG A 191 12.56 3.72 10.33
CA ARG A 191 12.95 3.81 11.74
C ARG A 191 13.99 2.77 12.19
N PHE A 192 14.50 1.94 11.28
CA PHE A 192 15.43 0.83 11.56
C PHE A 192 14.88 -0.18 12.59
N ILE A 193 13.56 -0.39 12.56
CA ILE A 193 12.86 -1.38 13.39
C ILE A 193 12.58 -2.61 12.53
N HIS A 194 12.73 -3.81 13.11
CA HIS A 194 12.68 -5.08 12.36
C HIS A 194 11.43 -5.93 12.63
N GLU A 195 10.52 -5.47 13.47
CA GLU A 195 9.38 -6.26 13.91
C GLU A 195 8.12 -5.40 14.04
N ILE A 196 6.99 -5.91 13.54
CA ILE A 196 5.65 -5.36 13.73
C ILE A 196 4.80 -6.39 14.47
N VAL A 197 4.11 -5.96 15.52
CA VAL A 197 3.24 -6.79 16.35
C VAL A 197 1.81 -6.26 16.31
N VAL A 198 0.83 -7.15 16.26
CA VAL A 198 -0.59 -6.82 16.37
C VAL A 198 -1.34 -7.87 17.20
N HIS A 199 -2.29 -7.41 18.01
CA HIS A 199 -3.24 -8.30 18.69
C HIS A 199 -4.53 -8.36 17.87
N VAL A 200 -5.04 -9.57 17.65
CA VAL A 200 -6.31 -9.80 16.96
C VAL A 200 -7.17 -10.73 17.79
N GLN A 201 -8.45 -10.40 17.94
CA GLN A 201 -9.41 -11.25 18.67
C GLN A 201 -9.44 -12.67 18.10
N ALA A 202 -9.36 -13.68 18.97
CA ALA A 202 -9.24 -15.08 18.59
C ALA A 202 -10.43 -15.61 17.78
N SER A 203 -11.63 -15.06 17.99
CA SER A 203 -12.84 -15.41 17.25
C SER A 203 -12.89 -14.84 15.83
N ASN A 204 -12.05 -13.85 15.49
CA ASN A 204 -12.09 -13.18 14.19
C ASN A 204 -11.13 -13.82 13.17
N GLU A 205 -11.47 -15.05 12.75
CA GLU A 205 -10.68 -15.82 11.78
C GLU A 205 -10.47 -15.07 10.45
N LYS A 206 -11.44 -14.27 10.02
CA LYS A 206 -11.35 -13.48 8.79
C LYS A 206 -10.17 -12.50 8.82
N VAL A 207 -10.00 -11.80 9.94
CA VAL A 207 -8.92 -10.82 10.12
C VAL A 207 -7.59 -11.52 10.32
N ILE A 208 -7.56 -12.61 11.10
CA ILE A 208 -6.35 -13.44 11.29
C ILE A 208 -5.84 -13.93 9.93
N ASN A 209 -6.72 -14.49 9.10
CA ASN A 209 -6.36 -14.97 7.76
C ASN A 209 -5.93 -13.83 6.82
N TRP A 210 -6.47 -12.61 7.00
CA TRP A 210 -6.03 -11.45 6.25
C TRP A 210 -4.58 -11.08 6.58
N TYR A 211 -4.21 -11.04 7.86
CA TYR A 211 -2.83 -10.77 8.28
C TYR A 211 -1.85 -11.87 7.88
N ILE A 212 -2.24 -13.14 8.02
CA ILE A 212 -1.41 -14.28 7.58
C ILE A 212 -1.09 -14.16 6.08
N LYS A 213 -2.07 -13.81 5.25
CA LYS A 213 -1.86 -13.56 3.81
C LYS A 213 -0.93 -12.36 3.53
N LYS A 214 -0.79 -11.43 4.48
CA LYS A 214 0.15 -10.31 4.42
C LYS A 214 1.55 -10.66 4.95
N GLY A 215 1.78 -11.91 5.35
CA GLY A 215 3.08 -12.39 5.82
C GLY A 215 3.23 -12.40 7.34
N PHE A 216 2.19 -12.09 8.11
CA PHE A 216 2.25 -12.19 9.56
C PHE A 216 2.24 -13.64 10.02
N GLU A 217 3.08 -13.95 11.00
CA GLU A 217 3.12 -15.23 11.69
C GLU A 217 2.23 -15.20 12.92
N LYS A 218 1.40 -16.23 13.11
CA LYS A 218 0.58 -16.40 14.31
C LYS A 218 1.43 -16.99 15.44
N ARG A 219 1.54 -16.27 16.55
CA ARG A 219 2.27 -16.65 17.76
C ARG A 219 1.30 -17.12 18.85
N ASP A 220 1.46 -16.59 20.06
CA ASP A 220 0.79 -17.03 21.27
C ASP A 220 -0.67 -16.55 21.36
N LEU A 221 -1.45 -17.33 22.13
CA LEU A 221 -2.79 -16.95 22.56
C LEU A 221 -2.70 -16.25 23.92
N VAL A 222 -3.15 -15.01 23.96
CA VAL A 222 -3.29 -14.22 25.19
C VAL A 222 -4.73 -14.32 25.67
N LYS A 223 -4.92 -14.97 26.82
CA LYS A 223 -6.24 -15.14 27.43
C LYS A 223 -6.74 -13.84 28.03
N ASP A 224 -8.05 -13.62 28.01
CA ASP A 224 -8.71 -12.49 28.69
C ASP A 224 -8.23 -11.10 28.22
N TYR A 225 -7.59 -10.98 27.06
CA TYR A 225 -7.00 -9.73 26.58
C TYR A 225 -8.03 -8.60 26.45
N TYR A 226 -9.23 -8.91 25.95
CA TYR A 226 -10.34 -7.98 25.76
C TYR A 226 -11.42 -8.09 26.86
N LYS A 227 -11.09 -8.63 28.03
CA LYS A 227 -12.06 -8.84 29.13
C LYS A 227 -12.76 -7.56 29.56
N GLU A 228 -12.05 -6.44 29.58
CA GLU A 228 -12.59 -5.12 29.93
C GLU A 228 -13.63 -4.61 28.93
N GLN A 229 -13.65 -5.16 27.71
CA GLN A 229 -14.60 -4.77 26.66
C GLN A 229 -15.91 -5.56 26.74
N GLY A 230 -16.04 -6.50 27.68
CA GLY A 230 -17.27 -7.29 27.87
C GLY A 230 -17.57 -8.26 26.71
N LEU A 231 -16.56 -8.64 25.93
CA LEU A 231 -16.72 -9.59 24.82
C LEU A 231 -16.89 -11.02 25.36
N GLU A 232 -17.74 -11.82 24.70
CA GLU A 232 -17.98 -13.23 25.05
C GLU A 232 -16.72 -14.08 24.91
N THR A 233 -15.89 -13.79 23.89
CA THR A 233 -14.58 -14.40 23.69
C THR A 233 -13.49 -13.32 23.81
N PRO A 234 -12.89 -13.13 24.99
CA PRO A 234 -11.94 -12.05 25.24
C PRO A 234 -10.51 -12.38 24.80
N ASP A 235 -10.26 -13.61 24.35
CA ASP A 235 -8.91 -14.05 23.97
C ASP A 235 -8.43 -13.38 22.67
N ALA A 236 -7.11 -13.18 22.57
CA ALA A 236 -6.46 -12.58 21.42
C ALA A 236 -5.24 -13.39 20.97
N TYR A 237 -4.99 -13.47 19.67
CA TYR A 237 -3.71 -13.96 19.14
C TYR A 237 -2.76 -12.80 18.90
N ILE A 238 -1.49 -13.02 19.25
CA ILE A 238 -0.38 -12.16 18.85
C ILE A 238 0.04 -12.58 17.45
N LEU A 239 0.05 -11.63 16.52
CA LEU A 239 0.59 -11.82 15.17
C LEU A 239 1.84 -10.94 15.01
N THR A 240 2.89 -11.50 14.44
CA THR A 240 4.20 -10.82 14.27
C THR A 240 4.64 -10.83 12.82
N LEU A 241 5.17 -9.72 12.31
CA LEU A 241 5.78 -9.61 10.99
C LEU A 241 7.22 -9.11 11.15
N SER A 242 8.19 -9.86 10.63
CA SER A 242 9.58 -9.42 10.52
C SER A 242 9.76 -8.62 9.22
N VAL A 243 10.40 -7.45 9.33
CA VAL A 243 10.41 -6.39 8.30
C VAL A 243 11.79 -6.11 7.74
#